data_AF-A0A9W3D7K1-F1
#
_entry.id   AF-A0A9W3D7K1-F1
#
_cell.length_a   1.000
_cell.length_b   1.000
_cell.length_c   1.000
_cell.angle_alpha   90.00
_cell.angle_beta   90.00
_cell.angle_gamma   90.00
#
_symmetry.space_group_name_H-M   'P 1'
#
loop_
_entity.id
_entity.type
_entity.pdbx_description
1 polymer ?
#
loop_
_entity_poly.entity_id
_entity_poly.type
_entity_poly.pdbx_seq_one_letter_code
_entity_poly.pdbx_strand_id
1 'polypeptide(L)'
;MQTYIGGVSCPYICTRRLNHGVLLVGYGSAGYAPARFKEKPYWIIKNSWGETWGENGFYKICKGRNICGVDSLVSTVTAAVSTTAH
;
A
#
# COMPACT_ATOMS: atom_id res chain seq x y z
N MET A 1 -5.10 -8.97 4.06
CA MET A 1 -4.04 -8.82 3.04
C MET A 1 -3.49 -10.17 2.56
N GLN A 2 -3.29 -11.17 3.42
CA GLN A 2 -2.64 -12.45 3.07
C GLN A 2 -3.14 -13.10 1.76
N THR A 3 -4.45 -13.09 1.50
CA THR A 3 -5.09 -13.71 0.33
C THR A 3 -5.25 -12.78 -0.89
N TYR A 4 -4.55 -11.64 -0.93
CA TYR A 4 -4.65 -10.71 -2.04
C TYR A 4 -4.07 -11.31 -3.33
N ILE A 5 -4.81 -11.16 -4.43
CA ILE A 5 -4.41 -11.63 -5.77
C ILE A 5 -4.31 -10.44 -6.74
N GLY A 6 -5.26 -9.50 -6.73
CA GLY A 6 -5.18 -8.31 -7.57
C GLY A 6 -6.39 -7.37 -7.48
N GLY A 7 -6.30 -6.25 -8.20
CA GLY A 7 -7.32 -5.20 -8.22
C GLY A 7 -7.26 -4.28 -7.00
N VAL A 8 -8.09 -3.24 -6.96
CA VAL A 8 -8.05 -2.31 -5.80
C VAL A 8 -8.77 -2.94 -4.60
N SER A 9 -8.01 -3.27 -3.57
CA SER A 9 -8.52 -3.82 -2.32
C SER A 9 -9.17 -2.73 -1.48
N CYS A 10 -10.48 -2.84 -1.26
CA CYS A 10 -11.29 -1.90 -0.49
C CYS A 10 -12.12 -2.60 0.59
N PRO A 11 -11.47 -3.31 1.54
CA PRO A 11 -12.15 -4.13 2.54
C PRO A 11 -13.15 -3.31 3.37
N TYR A 12 -14.25 -3.95 3.73
CA TYR A 12 -15.26 -3.38 4.64
C TYR A 12 -14.85 -3.52 6.10
N ILE A 13 -14.12 -4.60 6.41
CA ILE A 13 -13.71 -4.97 7.76
C ILE A 13 -12.18 -5.08 7.77
N CYS A 14 -11.56 -4.42 8.73
CA CYS A 14 -10.13 -4.52 9.01
C CYS A 14 -9.92 -4.60 10.52
N THR A 15 -8.89 -5.32 10.95
CA THR A 15 -8.35 -5.13 12.30
C THR A 15 -7.75 -3.73 12.42
N ARG A 16 -7.85 -3.13 13.61
CA ARG A 16 -7.18 -1.86 13.94
C ARG A 16 -5.83 -2.04 14.62
N ARG A 17 -5.42 -3.28 14.87
CA ARG A 17 -4.10 -3.59 15.43
C ARG A 17 -3.08 -3.55 14.29
N LEU A 18 -2.26 -2.50 14.29
CA LEU A 18 -1.15 -2.36 13.35
C LEU A 18 -0.04 -3.32 13.75
N ASN A 19 0.38 -4.17 12.81
CA ASN A 19 1.41 -5.19 13.05
C ASN A 19 2.30 -5.48 11.83
N HIS A 20 2.08 -4.81 10.70
CA HIS A 20 2.78 -5.10 9.45
C HIS A 20 3.26 -3.80 8.79
N GLY A 21 4.57 -3.64 8.70
CA GLY A 21 5.22 -2.54 8.00
C GLY A 21 5.39 -2.85 6.51
N VAL A 22 5.12 -1.87 5.66
CA VAL A 22 5.20 -2.00 4.19
C VAL A 22 5.74 -0.71 3.57
N LEU A 23 6.19 -0.79 2.33
CA LEU A 23 6.72 0.37 1.61
C LEU A 23 5.66 0.97 0.68
N LEU A 24 5.30 2.23 0.91
CA LEU A 24 4.50 3.01 -0.04
C LEU A 24 5.39 3.41 -1.22
N VAL A 25 4.98 3.09 -2.44
CA VAL A 25 5.78 3.36 -3.67
C VAL A 25 5.05 4.19 -4.72
N GLY A 26 3.75 4.44 -4.54
CA GLY A 26 2.99 5.22 -5.50
C GLY A 26 1.50 5.30 -5.19
N TYR A 27 0.74 5.87 -6.13
CA TYR A 27 -0.70 5.99 -6.06
C TYR A 27 -1.31 6.05 -7.47
N GLY A 28 -2.60 5.75 -7.56
CA GLY A 28 -3.41 5.93 -8.77
C GLY A 28 -4.72 6.65 -8.46
N SER A 29 -5.25 7.37 -9.44
CA SER A 29 -6.52 8.10 -9.33
C SER A 29 -7.74 7.19 -9.53
N ALA A 30 -7.62 6.16 -10.37
CA ALA A 30 -8.70 5.23 -10.70
C ALA A 30 -8.19 3.81 -10.95
N GLY A 31 -8.85 2.83 -10.33
CA GLY A 31 -8.68 1.41 -10.58
C GLY A 31 -9.88 0.62 -10.04
N TYR A 32 -10.25 -0.46 -10.72
CA TYR A 32 -11.43 -1.24 -10.36
C TYR A 32 -11.29 -1.90 -8.98
N ALA A 33 -12.25 -1.64 -8.09
CA ALA A 33 -12.34 -2.24 -6.77
C ALA A 33 -13.46 -3.28 -6.72
N PRO A 34 -13.15 -4.60 -6.73
CA PRO A 34 -14.16 -5.65 -6.78
C PRO A 34 -15.20 -5.55 -5.66
N ALA A 35 -14.74 -5.26 -4.42
CA ALA A 35 -15.61 -5.12 -3.26
C ALA A 35 -16.59 -3.93 -3.35
N ARG A 36 -16.35 -2.97 -4.24
CA ARG A 36 -17.16 -1.74 -4.38
C ARG A 36 -17.90 -1.68 -5.71
N PHE A 37 -17.62 -2.59 -6.64
CA PHE A 37 -18.16 -2.60 -8.01
C PHE A 37 -17.99 -1.25 -8.73
N LYS A 38 -16.88 -0.54 -8.48
CA LYS A 38 -16.56 0.73 -9.12
C LYS A 38 -15.07 1.06 -9.03
N GLU A 39 -14.65 2.04 -9.81
CA GLU A 39 -13.29 2.57 -9.71
C GLU A 39 -13.07 3.36 -8.41
N LYS A 40 -11.85 3.25 -7.89
CA LYS A 40 -11.40 3.92 -6.67
C LYS A 40 -9.97 4.42 -6.81
N PRO A 41 -9.63 5.56 -6.19
CA PRO A 41 -8.23 5.94 -5.99
C PRO A 41 -7.56 4.96 -5.03
N TYR A 42 -6.27 4.71 -5.22
CA TYR A 42 -5.53 3.71 -4.45
C TYR A 42 -4.08 4.11 -4.18
N TRP A 43 -3.53 3.53 -3.12
CA TRP A 43 -2.10 3.48 -2.83
C TRP A 43 -1.49 2.23 -3.43
N ILE A 44 -0.25 2.33 -3.92
CA ILE A 44 0.56 1.20 -4.37
C ILE A 44 1.59 0.92 -3.29
N ILE A 45 1.53 -0.30 -2.76
CA ILE A 45 2.39 -0.78 -1.71
C ILE A 45 3.28 -1.88 -2.28
N LYS A 46 4.58 -1.79 -2.04
CA LYS A 46 5.51 -2.91 -2.23
C LYS A 46 5.55 -3.73 -0.94
N ASN A 47 5.24 -5.02 -1.05
CA ASN A 47 5.25 -5.95 0.07
C ASN A 47 6.61 -6.67 0.18
N SER A 48 6.81 -7.42 1.26
CA SER A 48 8.04 -8.17 1.56
C SER A 48 7.90 -9.69 1.43
N TRP A 49 6.84 -10.16 0.74
CA TRP A 49 6.51 -11.59 0.62
C TRP A 49 6.92 -12.23 -0.72
N GLY A 50 7.78 -11.55 -1.48
CA GLY A 50 8.23 -12.01 -2.79
C GLY A 50 7.25 -11.68 -3.92
N GLU A 51 7.70 -11.92 -5.15
CA GLU A 51 7.00 -11.51 -6.36
C GLU A 51 5.79 -12.40 -6.70
N THR A 52 5.75 -13.64 -6.18
CA THR A 52 4.64 -14.58 -6.41
C THR A 52 3.36 -14.20 -5.68
N TRP A 53 3.43 -13.24 -4.76
CA TRP A 53 2.29 -12.77 -3.99
C TRP A 53 1.65 -11.53 -4.63
N GLY A 54 0.32 -11.48 -4.67
CA GLY A 54 -0.40 -10.32 -5.18
C GLY A 54 -0.10 -10.02 -6.65
N GLU A 55 0.05 -8.74 -6.96
CA GLU A 55 0.42 -8.29 -8.32
C GLU A 55 1.93 -8.11 -8.39
N ASN A 56 2.68 -9.19 -8.64
CA ASN A 56 4.15 -9.17 -8.71
C ASN A 56 4.82 -8.62 -7.44
N GLY A 57 4.30 -8.98 -6.26
CA GLY A 57 4.77 -8.47 -4.96
C GLY A 57 4.14 -7.13 -4.53
N PHE A 58 3.26 -6.55 -5.35
CA PHE A 58 2.59 -5.29 -5.05
C PHE A 58 1.14 -5.47 -4.60
N TYR A 59 0.66 -4.48 -3.87
CA TYR A 59 -0.69 -4.40 -3.32
C TYR A 59 -1.30 -3.04 -3.59
N LYS A 60 -2.54 -3.03 -4.10
CA LYS A 60 -3.33 -1.82 -4.28
C LYS A 60 -4.39 -1.73 -3.20
N ILE A 61 -4.36 -0.68 -2.38
CA ILE A 61 -5.35 -0.44 -1.32
C ILE A 61 -6.10 0.87 -1.54
N CYS A 62 -7.41 0.84 -1.36
CA CYS A 62 -8.28 2.02 -1.45
C CYS A 62 -7.73 3.20 -0.64
N LYS A 63 -7.61 4.37 -1.29
CA LYS A 63 -7.16 5.62 -0.68
C LYS A 63 -8.33 6.43 -0.09
N GLY A 64 -8.04 7.22 0.95
CA GLY A 64 -8.91 8.32 1.42
C GLY A 64 -9.80 8.06 2.63
N ARG A 65 -9.62 6.96 3.36
CA ARG A 65 -10.41 6.65 4.58
C ARG A 65 -9.62 5.87 5.64
N ASN A 66 -8.29 5.98 5.66
CA ASN A 66 -7.43 5.17 6.52
C ASN A 66 -7.78 3.67 6.50
N ILE A 67 -7.96 3.13 5.29
CA ILE A 67 -8.39 1.73 5.13
C ILE A 67 -7.35 0.83 5.79
N CYS A 68 -7.81 0.02 6.75
CA CYS A 68 -6.97 -0.86 7.55
C CYS A 68 -5.79 -0.17 8.28
N GLY A 69 -5.89 1.12 8.60
CA GLY A 69 -4.83 1.81 9.33
C GLY A 69 -3.62 2.21 8.48
N VAL A 70 -3.73 2.15 7.15
CA VAL A 70 -2.62 2.42 6.21
C VAL A 70 -2.00 3.82 6.35
N ASP A 71 -2.76 4.80 6.84
CA ASP A 71 -2.27 6.18 7.05
C ASP A 71 -2.12 6.54 8.54
N SER A 72 -2.30 5.58 9.45
CA SER A 72 -2.18 5.79 10.89
C SER A 72 -0.75 6.04 11.37
N LEU A 73 0.24 5.36 10.78
CA LEU A 73 1.64 5.42 11.17
C LEU A 73 2.51 5.43 9.91
N VAL A 74 2.91 6.63 9.49
CA VAL A 74 3.75 6.84 8.30
C VAL A 74 5.09 7.42 8.74
N SER A 75 6.17 6.78 8.32
CA SER A 75 7.54 7.23 8.58
C SER A 75 8.28 7.46 7.26
N THR A 76 9.19 8.42 7.25
CA THR A 76 10.09 8.70 6.12
C THR A 76 11.51 8.91 6.65
N VAL A 77 12.50 8.69 5.78
CA VAL A 77 13.91 8.89 6.08
C VAL A 77 14.54 9.72 4.96
N THR A 78 15.42 10.65 5.31
CA THR A 78 16.24 11.39 4.35
C THR A 78 17.70 11.04 4.60
N ALA A 79 18.44 10.69 3.54
CA ALA A 79 19.87 10.45 3.64
C ALA A 79 20.63 11.78 3.48
N ALA A 80 21.53 12.08 4.41
CA ALA A 80 22.47 13.19 4.25
C ALA A 80 23.63 12.72 3.35
N VAL A 81 23.86 13.42 2.24
CA VAL A 81 25.01 13.19 1.37
C VAL A 81 26.11 14.15 1.80
N SER A 82 27.22 13.62 2.33
CA SER A 82 28.40 14.44 2.62
C SER A 82 29.34 14.39 1.42
N THR A 83 29.58 15.53 0.79
CA THR A 83 30.61 15.67 -0.24
C THR A 83 31.92 16.06 0.43
N THR A 84 32.86 15.13 0.56
CA THR A 84 34.25 15.48 0.86
C THR A 84 34.90 16.04 -0.40
N ALA A 85 35.18 17.35 -0.39
CA ALA A 85 36.06 17.97 -1.37
C ALA A 85 37.50 17.54 -1.06
N HIS A 86 38.20 16.98 -2.06
CA HIS A 86 39.64 16.73 -2.03
C HIS A 86 40.42 18.00 -2.39
#